data_AF-A0A955RJE6-F1
#
_entry.id   AF-A0A955RJE6-F1
#
_cell.length_a   1.000
_cell.length_b   1.000
_cell.length_c   1.000
_cell.angle_alpha   90.00
_cell.angle_beta   90.00
_cell.angle_gamma   90.00
#
_symmetry.space_group_name_H-M   'P 1'
#
loop_
_entity.id
_entity.type
_entity.pdbx_description
1 polymer ?
#
loop_
_entity_poly.entity_id
_entity_poly.type
_entity_poly.pdbx_seq_one_letter_code
_entity_poly.pdbx_strand_id
1 'polypeptide(L)'
;EIEDEELMELGIIITGISDSGSRKLQIPDDSLEKYKELIRLKMNKGFWNDIIGTDEIIFIFKLEDEIIEMVLTEDNRLKIAKLCSELNGDPIENTSQIFRYLAGNDFYSGFLRQFYPQEYN
;
A
#
# COMPACT_ATOMS: atom_id res chain seq x y z
N GLU A 1 -5.97 -15.89 3.05
CA GLU A 1 -6.44 -14.88 2.07
C GLU A 1 -7.53 -14.05 2.73
N ILE A 2 -7.68 -12.78 2.35
CA ILE A 2 -8.77 -11.92 2.82
C ILE A 2 -9.95 -12.14 1.89
N GLU A 3 -11.14 -12.36 2.42
CA GLU A 3 -12.36 -12.57 1.63
C GLU A 3 -13.08 -11.23 1.36
N ASP A 4 -13.91 -11.19 0.32
CA ASP A 4 -14.62 -9.96 -0.08
C ASP A 4 -15.65 -9.57 0.99
N GLU A 5 -16.30 -10.56 1.60
CA GLU A 5 -17.26 -10.40 2.70
C GLU A 5 -16.64 -9.67 3.89
N GLU A 6 -15.39 -9.99 4.25
CA GLU A 6 -14.68 -9.33 5.35
C GLU A 6 -14.40 -7.86 5.06
N LEU A 7 -14.14 -7.51 3.80
CA LEU A 7 -13.97 -6.12 3.39
C LEU A 7 -15.32 -5.38 3.45
N MET A 8 -16.40 -6.02 2.98
CA MET A 8 -17.75 -5.45 3.00
C MET A 8 -18.28 -5.25 4.42
N GLU A 9 -17.99 -6.15 5.36
CA GLU A 9 -18.35 -6.02 6.78
C GLU A 9 -17.66 -4.82 7.44
N LEU A 10 -16.50 -4.42 6.94
CA LEU A 10 -15.81 -3.18 7.31
C LEU A 10 -16.30 -1.96 6.54
N GLY A 11 -17.33 -2.07 5.70
CA GLY A 11 -17.82 -0.96 4.86
C GLY A 11 -16.86 -0.54 3.75
N ILE A 12 -15.86 -1.36 3.43
CA ILE A 12 -14.90 -1.10 2.36
C ILE A 12 -15.54 -1.44 1.02
N ILE A 13 -15.35 -0.56 0.04
CA ILE A 13 -15.92 -0.70 -1.29
C ILE A 13 -14.87 -1.25 -2.25
N ILE A 14 -15.15 -2.37 -2.90
CA ILE A 14 -14.35 -2.89 -4.01
C ILE A 14 -14.77 -2.14 -5.28
N THR A 15 -13.91 -1.26 -5.77
CA THR A 15 -14.17 -0.41 -6.95
C THR A 15 -13.71 -1.04 -8.26
N GLY A 16 -12.94 -2.13 -8.18
CA GLY A 16 -12.46 -2.87 -9.34
C GLY A 16 -11.59 -4.06 -8.93
N ILE A 17 -11.35 -4.95 -9.88
CA ILE A 17 -10.46 -6.10 -9.75
C ILE A 17 -9.60 -6.14 -11.02
N SER A 18 -8.28 -6.26 -10.89
CA SER A 18 -7.37 -6.40 -12.03
C SER A 18 -7.47 -7.78 -12.66
N ASP A 19 -6.89 -7.95 -13.85
CA ASP A 19 -6.79 -9.27 -14.52
C ASP A 19 -6.01 -10.30 -13.68
N SER A 20 -5.12 -9.84 -12.80
CA SER A 20 -4.36 -10.67 -11.85
C SER A 20 -5.15 -11.01 -10.57
N GLY A 21 -6.38 -10.53 -10.43
CA GLY A 21 -7.23 -10.75 -9.25
C GLY A 21 -6.99 -9.77 -8.10
N SER A 22 -6.17 -8.73 -8.29
CA SER A 22 -5.90 -7.71 -7.26
C SER A 22 -7.07 -6.75 -7.14
N ARG A 23 -7.55 -6.51 -5.92
CA ARG A 23 -8.73 -5.67 -5.65
C ARG A 23 -8.32 -4.21 -5.48
N LYS A 24 -9.10 -3.29 -6.07
CA LYS A 24 -9.00 -1.86 -5.85
C LYS A 24 -10.00 -1.45 -4.78
N LEU A 25 -9.51 -0.99 -3.64
CA LEU A 25 -10.33 -0.70 -2.47
C LEU A 25 -10.51 0.80 -2.27
N GLN A 26 -11.71 1.21 -1.88
CA GLN A 26 -11.99 2.50 -1.27
C GLN A 26 -12.32 2.25 0.21
N ILE A 27 -11.46 2.74 1.08
CA ILE A 27 -11.50 2.48 2.53
C ILE A 27 -12.02 3.74 3.22
N PRO A 28 -13.17 3.69 3.91
CA PRO A 28 -13.62 4.78 4.77
C PRO A 28 -12.65 5.05 5.92
N ASP A 29 -12.51 6.31 6.33
CA ASP A 29 -11.58 6.71 7.41
C ASP A 29 -11.88 5.98 8.73
N ASP A 30 -13.17 5.78 9.05
CA ASP A 30 -13.62 5.07 10.25
C ASP A 30 -13.34 3.56 10.22
N SER A 31 -13.00 3.04 9.04
CA SER A 31 -12.65 1.63 8.82
C SER A 31 -11.15 1.39 8.66
N LEU A 32 -10.35 2.45 8.56
CA LEU A 32 -8.90 2.34 8.28
C LEU A 32 -8.19 1.45 9.30
N GLU A 33 -8.37 1.68 10.60
CA GLU A 33 -7.70 0.88 11.63
C GLU A 33 -8.10 -0.60 11.57
N LYS A 34 -9.39 -0.89 11.38
CA LYS A 34 -9.88 -2.27 11.24
C LYS A 34 -9.32 -2.95 9.98
N TYR A 35 -9.21 -2.21 8.88
CA TYR A 35 -8.57 -2.71 7.67
C TYR A 35 -7.10 -3.04 7.91
N LYS A 36 -6.36 -2.15 8.58
CA LYS A 36 -4.95 -2.42 8.93
C LYS A 36 -4.83 -3.67 9.81
N GLU A 37 -5.70 -3.85 10.81
CA GLU A 37 -5.74 -5.07 11.62
C GLU A 37 -5.97 -6.33 10.77
N LEU A 38 -6.91 -6.28 9.84
CA LEU A 38 -7.19 -7.39 8.91
C LEU A 38 -5.96 -7.73 8.05
N ILE A 39 -5.25 -6.72 7.53
CA ILE A 39 -4.00 -6.89 6.79
C ILE A 39 -2.93 -7.54 7.67
N ARG A 40 -2.67 -7.01 8.88
CA ARG A 40 -1.68 -7.58 9.80
C ARG A 40 -1.98 -9.05 10.11
N LEU A 41 -3.26 -9.38 10.30
CA LEU A 41 -3.70 -10.74 10.61
C LEU A 41 -3.54 -11.69 9.41
N LYS A 42 -4.04 -11.31 8.23
CA LYS A 42 -4.28 -12.24 7.11
C LYS A 42 -3.31 -12.14 5.93
N MET A 43 -2.55 -11.04 5.82
CA MET A 43 -1.54 -10.94 4.76
C MET A 43 -0.51 -12.07 4.92
N ASN A 44 -0.05 -12.62 3.80
CA ASN A 44 0.99 -13.65 3.80
C ASN A 44 2.35 -13.02 4.13
N LYS A 45 3.25 -13.81 4.70
CA LYS A 45 4.65 -13.40 4.87
C LYS A 45 5.31 -13.22 3.50
N GLY A 46 6.25 -12.27 3.42
CA GLY A 46 6.91 -11.87 2.17
C GLY A 46 6.10 -10.91 1.30
N PHE A 47 4.99 -10.37 1.82
CA PHE A 47 4.16 -9.38 1.12
C PHE A 47 4.06 -8.09 1.93
N TRP A 48 3.62 -7.02 1.25
CA TRP A 48 3.21 -5.78 1.88
C TRP A 48 1.86 -5.31 1.32
N ASN A 49 1.24 -4.38 2.04
CA ASN A 49 0.10 -3.60 1.57
C ASN A 49 0.43 -2.12 1.69
N ASP A 50 0.05 -1.34 0.69
CA ASP A 50 0.13 0.11 0.68
C ASP A 50 -1.27 0.71 0.69
N ILE A 51 -1.43 1.79 1.46
CA ILE A 51 -2.66 2.55 1.61
C ILE A 51 -2.34 3.99 1.25
N ILE A 52 -2.98 4.50 0.20
CA ILE A 52 -2.75 5.86 -0.32
C ILE A 52 -3.88 6.77 0.18
N GLY A 53 -3.63 7.51 1.26
CA GLY A 53 -4.54 8.53 1.79
C GLY A 53 -4.31 9.90 1.17
N THR A 54 -5.17 10.87 1.48
CA THR A 54 -4.98 12.26 1.02
C THR A 54 -3.84 12.96 1.77
N ASP A 55 -3.64 12.62 3.04
CA ASP A 55 -2.64 13.25 3.90
C ASP A 55 -1.38 12.39 4.07
N GLU A 56 -1.54 11.06 4.10
CA GLU A 56 -0.44 10.13 4.34
C GLU A 56 -0.52 8.86 3.48
N ILE A 57 0.65 8.27 3.24
CA ILE A 57 0.79 6.97 2.59
C ILE A 57 1.34 5.99 3.62
N ILE A 58 0.65 4.89 3.85
CA ILE A 58 1.01 3.88 4.85
C ILE A 58 1.46 2.62 4.13
N PHE A 59 2.57 2.04 4.59
CA PHE A 59 3.01 0.72 4.20
C PHE A 59 2.95 -0.23 5.38
N ILE A 60 2.39 -1.42 5.18
CA ILE A 60 2.40 -2.53 6.13
C ILE A 60 3.16 -3.68 5.48
N PHE A 61 4.32 -4.02 6.00
CA PHE A 61 5.15 -5.14 5.56
C PHE A 61 4.97 -6.31 6.52
N LYS A 62 4.85 -7.53 5.99
CA LYS A 62 4.85 -8.75 6.79
C LYS A 62 6.04 -9.61 6.40
N LEU A 63 7.09 -9.53 7.20
CA LEU A 63 8.32 -10.28 7.05
C LEU A 63 8.19 -11.65 7.73
N GLU A 64 9.26 -12.43 7.74
CA GLU A 64 9.25 -13.75 8.37
C GLU A 64 9.00 -13.69 9.88
N ASP A 65 9.62 -12.74 10.57
CA ASP A 65 9.61 -12.67 12.03
C ASP A 65 8.84 -11.47 12.59
N GLU A 66 8.47 -10.50 11.75
CA GLU A 66 7.86 -9.25 12.20
C GLU A 66 6.87 -8.65 11.19
N ILE A 67 6.03 -7.76 11.72
CA ILE A 67 5.16 -6.87 10.94
C ILE A 67 5.65 -5.45 11.16
N ILE A 68 5.95 -4.74 10.08
CA ILE A 68 6.44 -3.35 10.11
C ILE A 68 5.39 -2.46 9.46
N GLU A 69 4.87 -1.49 10.21
CA GLU A 69 3.99 -0.44 9.70
C GLU A 69 4.73 0.89 9.72
N MET A 70 4.72 1.61 8.59
CA MET A 70 5.37 2.91 8.46
C MET A 70 4.53 3.87 7.62
N VAL A 71 4.45 5.11 8.10
CA VAL A 71 4.02 6.24 7.27
C VAL A 71 5.19 6.70 6.42
N LEU A 72 4.94 6.91 5.13
CA LEU A 72 5.91 7.46 4.19
C LEU A 72 6.24 8.89 4.58
N THR A 73 7.47 9.08 5.04
CA THR A 73 8.08 10.34 5.47
C THR A 73 9.53 10.36 4.99
N GLU A 74 10.19 11.51 4.97
CA GLU A 74 11.62 11.59 4.60
C GLU A 74 12.49 10.64 5.45
N ASP A 75 12.22 10.58 6.74
CA ASP A 75 12.99 9.77 7.69
C ASP A 75 12.92 8.27 7.39
N ASN A 76 11.75 7.79 6.95
CA ASN A 76 11.50 6.36 6.70
C ASN A 76 11.55 5.98 5.20
N ARG A 77 11.64 6.95 4.29
CA ARG A 77 11.61 6.76 2.83
C ARG A 77 12.61 5.70 2.35
N LEU A 78 13.87 5.81 2.78
CA LEU A 78 14.91 4.86 2.38
C LEU A 78 14.65 3.43 2.89
N LYS A 79 14.08 3.29 4.10
CA LYS A 79 13.75 1.98 4.67
C LYS A 79 12.61 1.33 3.89
N ILE A 80 11.57 2.10 3.56
CA ILE A 80 10.45 1.63 2.72
C ILE A 80 10.98 1.16 1.35
N ALA A 81 11.80 1.98 0.69
CA ALA A 81 12.37 1.65 -0.62
C ALA A 81 13.17 0.34 -0.61
N LYS A 82 13.97 0.11 0.44
CA LYS A 82 14.73 -1.14 0.61
C LYS A 82 13.82 -2.35 0.77
N LEU A 83 12.81 -2.25 1.62
CA LEU A 83 11.85 -3.35 1.81
C LEU A 83 11.08 -3.65 0.52
N CYS A 84 10.64 -2.65 -0.24
CA CYS A 84 10.03 -2.86 -1.55
C CYS A 84 10.99 -3.56 -2.53
N SER A 85 12.25 -3.11 -2.57
CA SER A 85 13.29 -3.70 -3.44
C SER A 85 13.55 -5.17 -3.08
N GLU A 86 13.71 -5.46 -1.80
CA GLU A 86 13.97 -6.81 -1.30
C GLU A 86 12.80 -7.77 -1.55
N LEU A 87 11.55 -7.32 -1.34
CA LEU A 87 10.37 -8.18 -1.50
C LEU A 87 9.98 -8.39 -2.96
N ASN A 88 10.16 -7.41 -3.84
CA ASN A 88 9.86 -7.55 -5.27
C ASN A 88 11.04 -8.00 -6.13
N GLY A 89 12.26 -7.98 -5.60
CA GLY A 89 13.47 -8.22 -6.38
C GLY A 89 13.79 -7.10 -7.37
N ASP A 90 13.21 -5.92 -7.18
CA ASP A 90 13.46 -4.73 -8.01
C ASP A 90 14.77 -4.04 -7.59
N PRO A 91 15.51 -3.41 -8.52
CA PRO A 91 16.65 -2.56 -8.16
C PRO A 91 16.25 -1.40 -7.24
N ILE A 92 17.11 -1.06 -6.28
CA ILE A 92 16.86 0.03 -5.31
C ILE A 92 16.71 1.40 -5.99
N GLU A 93 17.30 1.59 -7.17
CA GLU A 93 17.18 2.81 -7.98
C GLU A 93 15.75 3.05 -8.46
N ASN A 94 14.95 1.98 -8.59
CA ASN A 94 13.53 2.06 -8.94
C ASN A 94 12.70 2.39 -7.70
N THR A 95 12.88 1.63 -6.61
CA THR A 95 12.05 1.77 -5.41
C THR A 95 12.41 2.98 -4.56
N SER A 96 13.60 3.55 -4.69
CA SER A 96 13.97 4.82 -4.04
C SER A 96 13.19 6.01 -4.57
N GLN A 97 12.66 5.92 -5.79
CA GLN A 97 11.69 6.87 -6.35
C GLN A 97 10.26 6.44 -6.00
N ILE A 98 9.93 6.35 -4.70
CA ILE A 98 8.68 5.72 -4.20
C ILE A 98 7.42 6.25 -4.90
N PHE A 99 7.27 7.57 -5.06
CA PHE A 99 6.07 8.12 -5.70
C PHE A 99 5.95 7.69 -7.17
N ARG A 100 7.06 7.68 -7.92
CA ARG A 100 7.10 7.17 -9.29
C ARG A 100 6.83 5.67 -9.33
N TYR A 101 7.37 4.93 -8.37
CA TYR A 101 7.18 3.49 -8.24
C TYR A 101 5.69 3.15 -8.03
N LEU A 102 5.04 3.82 -7.07
CA LEU A 102 3.59 3.68 -6.83
C LEU A 102 2.76 4.16 -8.02
N ALA A 103 3.18 5.22 -8.71
CA ALA A 103 2.50 5.74 -9.89
C ALA A 103 2.56 4.81 -11.12
N GLY A 104 3.44 3.79 -11.09
CA GLY A 104 3.44 2.69 -12.05
C GLY A 104 2.22 1.78 -11.91
N ASN A 105 1.49 1.87 -10.79
CA ASN A 105 0.17 1.26 -10.64
C ASN A 105 -0.90 2.23 -11.13
N ASP A 106 -1.61 1.84 -12.20
CA ASP A 106 -2.69 2.63 -12.81
C ASP A 106 -3.81 2.99 -11.82
N PHE A 107 -3.97 2.22 -10.73
CA PHE A 107 -4.94 2.52 -9.69
C PHE A 107 -4.62 3.78 -8.90
N TYR A 108 -3.33 4.08 -8.72
CA TYR A 108 -2.86 5.16 -7.86
C TYR A 108 -2.43 6.40 -8.64
N SER A 109 -2.00 6.24 -9.90
CA SER A 109 -1.40 7.32 -10.70
C SER A 109 -2.22 8.60 -10.70
N GLY A 110 -3.54 8.50 -10.93
CA GLY A 110 -4.43 9.66 -10.93
C GLY A 110 -4.57 10.30 -9.54
N PHE A 111 -4.71 9.48 -8.50
CA PHE A 111 -4.87 9.94 -7.12
C PHE A 111 -3.58 10.63 -6.61
N LEU A 112 -2.42 10.02 -6.84
CA LEU A 112 -1.13 10.57 -6.47
C LEU A 112 -0.85 11.91 -7.18
N ARG A 113 -1.19 12.04 -8.47
CA ARG A 113 -1.06 13.33 -9.18
C ARG A 113 -1.95 14.43 -8.60
N GLN A 114 -3.12 14.06 -8.08
CA GLN A 114 -4.06 15.00 -7.49
C GLN A 114 -3.62 15.48 -6.10
N PHE A 115 -3.18 14.56 -5.23
CA PHE A 115 -2.92 14.85 -3.81
C PHE A 115 -1.44 15.02 -3.46
N TYR A 116 -0.52 14.52 -4.31
CA TYR A 116 0.93 14.66 -4.14
C TYR A 116 1.61 15.25 -5.40
N PRO A 117 1.12 16.35 -5.99
CA PRO A 117 1.64 16.87 -7.26
C PRO A 117 3.12 17.29 -7.20
N GLN A 118 3.60 17.71 -6.03
CA GLN A 118 4.98 18.15 -5.82
C GLN A 118 6.02 17.03 -5.97
N GLU A 119 5.62 15.77 -5.75
CA GLU A 119 6.53 14.62 -5.81
C GLU A 119 6.80 14.15 -7.24
N TYR A 120 6.21 14.83 -8.24
CA TYR A 120 6.38 14.57 -9.68
C TYR A 120 7.27 15.58 -10.40
N ASN A 121 7.72 16.64 -9.73
CA ASN A 121 8.53 17.71 -10.33
C ASN A 121 10.03 17.45 -10.23
#